data_AF-A0A7V3VY40-F1
#
_entry.id   AF-A0A7V3VY40-F1
#
_cell.length_a   1.000
_cell.length_b   1.000
_cell.length_c   1.000
_cell.angle_alpha   90.00
_cell.angle_beta   90.00
_cell.angle_gamma   90.00
#
_symmetry.space_group_name_H-M   'P 1'
#
loop_
_entity.id
_entity.type
_entity.pdbx_description
1 polymer ?
#
loop_
_entity_poly.entity_id
_entity_poly.type
_entity_poly.pdbx_seq_one_letter_code
_entity_poly.pdbx_strand_id
1 'polypeptide(L)'
;MRITNWLCLAVLCLVVGNLPPLAAGHDHRRPAAGPKKTPVQEEKTLIHEEFTGYGKSEFAARKDALNNACTWLKQYKYGELNWSPDADYLLEHKMVQFYEWEDKKFDEPMGVMKVVKMQLAITDSQDRDIHKQAQHQRMKERHKQAFLVLLGAMGLLSVVGGYLRLEEATKGYYTRLLRIAAISILVVLVAGLCVAG
;
A
#
# COMPACT_ATOMS: atom_id res chain seq x y z
N MET A 1 2.18 -6.25 -45.29
CA MET A 1 1.50 -5.38 -44.29
C MET A 1 0.49 -6.15 -43.40
N ARG A 2 0.76 -7.42 -43.00
CA ARG A 2 -0.18 -8.21 -42.17
C ARG A 2 0.23 -8.34 -40.68
N ILE A 3 1.49 -8.05 -40.36
CA ILE A 3 2.06 -8.26 -39.01
C ILE A 3 1.61 -7.17 -38.02
N THR A 4 1.30 -5.96 -38.49
CA THR A 4 0.84 -4.85 -37.64
C THR A 4 -0.53 -5.07 -37.00
N ASN A 5 -1.44 -5.81 -37.66
CA ASN A 5 -2.77 -6.08 -37.09
C ASN A 5 -2.73 -7.09 -35.93
N TRP A 6 -1.76 -8.00 -35.91
CA TRP A 6 -1.62 -8.99 -34.84
C TRP A 6 -1.09 -8.39 -33.53
N LEU A 7 -0.17 -7.42 -33.62
CA LEU A 7 0.33 -6.69 -32.46
C LEU A 7 -0.74 -5.83 -31.78
N CYS A 8 -1.60 -5.15 -32.55
CA CYS A 8 -2.72 -4.40 -31.97
C CYS A 8 -3.72 -5.30 -31.24
N LEU A 9 -4.00 -6.50 -31.77
CA LEU A 9 -4.92 -7.46 -31.14
C LEU A 9 -4.37 -8.02 -29.82
N ALA A 10 -3.07 -8.32 -29.76
CA ALA A 10 -2.43 -8.79 -28.53
C ALA A 10 -2.43 -7.73 -27.42
N VAL A 11 -2.18 -6.46 -27.77
CA VAL A 11 -2.24 -5.34 -26.81
C VAL A 11 -3.68 -5.10 -26.34
N LEU A 12 -4.68 -5.22 -27.22
CA LEU A 12 -6.08 -5.04 -26.84
C LEU A 12 -6.58 -6.16 -25.91
N CYS A 13 -6.16 -7.42 -26.14
CA CYS A 13 -6.53 -8.55 -25.30
C CYS A 13 -5.93 -8.46 -23.89
N LEU A 14 -4.71 -7.91 -23.73
CA LEU A 14 -4.09 -7.69 -22.41
C LEU A 14 -4.81 -6.61 -21.58
N VAL A 15 -5.42 -5.61 -22.23
CA VAL A 15 -6.15 -4.53 -21.54
C VAL A 15 -7.54 -4.98 -21.07
N VAL A 16 -8.23 -5.82 -21.85
CA VAL A 16 -9.61 -6.26 -21.51
C VAL A 16 -9.62 -7.35 -20.42
N GLY A 17 -8.59 -8.18 -20.33
CA GLY A 17 -8.52 -9.28 -19.35
C GLY A 17 -8.37 -8.87 -17.88
N ASN A 18 -8.03 -7.61 -17.59
CA ASN A 18 -7.73 -7.15 -16.23
C ASN A 18 -8.83 -6.33 -15.56
N LEU A 19 -10.02 -6.23 -16.16
CA LEU A 19 -11.13 -5.53 -15.51
C LEU A 19 -11.74 -6.40 -14.41
N PRO A 20 -11.66 -6.00 -13.12
CA PRO A 20 -12.34 -6.72 -12.06
C PRO A 20 -13.85 -6.66 -12.28
N PRO A 21 -14.59 -7.73 -11.93
CA PRO A 21 -16.03 -7.77 -12.10
C PRO A 21 -16.69 -6.64 -11.31
N LEU A 22 -17.49 -5.82 -12.01
CA LEU A 22 -18.37 -4.82 -11.41
C LEU A 22 -19.45 -5.55 -10.59
N ALA A 23 -19.19 -5.70 -9.29
CA ALA A 23 -20.21 -6.15 -8.35
C ALA A 23 -21.22 -5.01 -8.14
N ALA A 24 -22.39 -5.11 -8.78
CA ALA A 24 -23.52 -4.22 -8.57
C ALA A 24 -24.12 -4.49 -7.18
N GLY A 25 -23.68 -3.71 -6.19
CA GLY A 25 -24.21 -3.74 -4.82
C GLY A 25 -25.61 -3.15 -4.77
N HIS A 26 -26.59 -3.97 -4.40
CA HIS A 26 -27.98 -3.57 -4.17
C HIS A 26 -28.09 -2.98 -2.74
N ASP A 27 -28.15 -1.66 -2.63
CA ASP A 27 -28.28 -0.96 -1.35
C ASP A 27 -29.72 -1.09 -0.80
N HIS A 28 -29.90 -1.97 0.19
CA HIS A 28 -31.09 -1.96 1.04
C HIS A 28 -30.93 -0.91 2.15
N ARG A 29 -31.43 0.30 1.91
CA ARG A 29 -31.62 1.36 2.91
C ARG A 29 -32.56 0.87 4.02
N ARG A 30 -32.01 0.52 5.18
CA ARG A 30 -32.77 0.25 6.41
C ARG A 30 -33.01 1.57 7.17
N PRO A 31 -34.23 1.87 7.62
CA PRO A 31 -34.55 3.13 8.30
C PRO A 31 -33.84 3.25 9.66
N ALA A 32 -33.37 4.47 9.96
CA ALA A 32 -32.61 4.81 11.15
C ALA A 32 -33.47 4.72 12.43
N ALA A 33 -33.24 3.68 13.23
CA ALA A 33 -33.73 3.62 14.60
C ALA A 33 -32.89 4.57 15.49
N GLY A 34 -33.56 5.37 16.32
CA GLY A 34 -32.93 6.38 17.17
C GLY A 34 -31.86 5.85 18.13
N PRO A 35 -31.06 6.76 18.74
CA PRO A 35 -29.87 6.41 19.52
C PRO A 35 -30.26 5.68 20.81
N LYS A 36 -30.19 4.34 20.78
CA LYS A 36 -30.16 3.54 22.02
C LYS A 36 -28.82 3.80 22.70
N LYS A 37 -28.86 4.18 23.98
CA LYS A 37 -27.67 4.20 24.85
C LYS A 37 -27.14 2.77 24.95
N THR A 38 -26.12 2.44 24.17
CA THR A 38 -25.47 1.13 24.25
C THR A 38 -24.78 1.06 25.60
N PRO A 39 -25.06 0.04 26.43
CA PRO A 39 -24.31 -0.18 27.66
C PRO A 39 -22.81 -0.24 27.32
N VAL A 40 -21.97 0.35 28.16
CA VAL A 40 -20.51 0.31 28.02
C VAL A 40 -20.11 -1.16 28.08
N GLN A 41 -19.95 -1.77 26.91
CA GLN A 41 -19.55 -3.15 26.76
C GLN A 41 -18.09 -3.23 27.14
N GLU A 42 -17.77 -4.04 28.15
CA GLU A 42 -16.39 -4.36 28.51
C GLU A 42 -15.67 -4.86 27.28
N GLU A 43 -14.67 -4.11 26.85
CA GLU A 43 -14.03 -4.34 25.56
C GLU A 43 -13.09 -5.53 25.67
N LYS A 44 -13.45 -6.63 25.01
CA LYS A 44 -12.64 -7.85 25.04
C LYS A 44 -11.31 -7.61 24.32
N THR A 45 -10.21 -7.85 25.03
CA THR A 45 -8.86 -7.91 24.45
C THR A 45 -8.74 -9.19 23.62
N LEU A 46 -8.40 -9.03 22.34
CA LEU A 46 -8.21 -10.15 21.40
C LEU A 46 -6.76 -10.64 21.38
N ILE A 47 -5.82 -9.72 21.53
CA ILE A 47 -4.39 -9.99 21.48
C ILE A 47 -3.77 -9.37 22.72
N HIS A 48 -2.93 -10.15 23.39
CA HIS A 48 -2.19 -9.75 24.56
C HIS A 48 -0.81 -10.41 24.49
N GLU A 49 0.19 -9.63 24.10
CA GLU A 49 1.54 -10.13 23.86
C GLU A 49 2.57 -9.18 24.48
N GLU A 50 3.64 -9.75 25.03
CA GLU A 50 4.74 -9.01 25.64
C GLU A 50 5.96 -8.97 24.73
N PHE A 51 6.55 -7.80 24.63
CA PHE A 51 7.75 -7.52 23.84
C PHE A 51 8.81 -6.88 24.72
N THR A 52 10.05 -7.30 24.51
CA THR A 52 11.22 -6.69 25.13
C THR A 52 12.04 -5.99 24.07
N GLY A 53 12.51 -4.78 24.38
CA GLY A 53 13.42 -4.02 23.54
C GLY A 53 14.70 -3.65 24.27
N TYR A 54 15.77 -3.51 23.51
CA TYR A 54 17.12 -3.30 24.02
C TYR A 54 17.74 -2.04 23.42
N GLY A 55 18.47 -1.26 24.24
CA GLY A 55 19.13 -0.06 23.74
C GLY A 55 20.15 0.53 24.69
N LYS A 56 21.06 1.36 24.17
CA LYS A 56 22.01 2.14 25.00
C LYS A 56 21.30 3.24 25.80
N SER A 57 20.10 3.64 25.36
CA SER A 57 19.22 4.58 26.04
C SER A 57 17.82 3.99 26.13
N GLU A 58 17.02 4.51 27.06
CA GLU A 58 15.62 4.11 27.21
C GLU A 58 14.82 4.34 25.92
N PHE A 59 15.05 5.47 25.24
CA PHE A 59 14.40 5.77 23.97
C PHE A 59 14.73 4.74 22.88
N ALA A 60 16.01 4.33 22.79
CA ALA A 60 16.42 3.30 21.85
C ALA A 60 15.77 1.94 22.16
N ALA A 61 15.73 1.56 23.44
CA ALA A 61 15.08 0.32 23.88
C ALA A 61 13.56 0.32 23.62
N ARG A 62 12.87 1.44 23.86
CA ARG A 62 11.45 1.60 23.52
C ARG A 62 11.20 1.46 22.03
N LYS A 63 12.02 2.13 21.20
CA LYS A 63 11.91 2.04 19.74
C LYS A 63 12.13 0.61 19.24
N ASP A 64 13.09 -0.09 19.83
CA ASP A 64 13.36 -1.50 19.52
C ASP A 64 12.17 -2.40 19.88
N ALA A 65 11.59 -2.24 21.08
CA ALA A 65 10.39 -2.98 21.49
C ALA A 65 9.19 -2.76 20.54
N LEU A 66 8.96 -1.50 20.13
CA LEU A 66 7.92 -1.15 19.15
C LEU A 66 8.17 -1.79 17.78
N ASN A 67 9.41 -1.73 17.27
CA ASN A 67 9.77 -2.37 16.01
C ASN A 67 9.56 -3.90 16.05
N ASN A 68 9.88 -4.53 17.18
CA ASN A 68 9.65 -5.96 17.40
C ASN A 68 8.16 -6.28 17.36
N ALA A 69 7.31 -5.47 18.02
CA ALA A 69 5.85 -5.63 17.95
C ALA A 69 5.29 -5.42 16.54
N CYS A 70 5.73 -4.39 15.81
CA CYS A 70 5.31 -4.15 14.42
C CYS A 70 5.70 -5.33 13.51
N THR A 71 6.91 -5.86 13.67
CA THR A 71 7.39 -7.03 12.91
C THR A 71 6.57 -8.27 13.22
N TRP A 72 6.27 -8.51 14.51
CA TRP A 72 5.42 -9.62 14.93
C TRP A 72 4.00 -9.51 14.36
N LEU A 73 3.39 -8.32 14.42
CA LEU A 73 2.06 -8.07 13.85
C LEU A 73 2.01 -8.34 12.36
N LYS A 74 3.04 -7.91 11.62
CA LYS A 74 3.19 -8.16 10.18
C LYS A 74 3.38 -9.64 9.88
N GLN A 75 4.14 -10.38 10.68
CA GLN A 75 4.47 -11.78 10.40
C GLN A 75 3.36 -12.75 10.80
N TYR A 76 2.75 -12.58 11.98
CA TYR A 76 1.89 -13.61 12.58
C TYR A 76 0.40 -13.31 12.46
N LYS A 77 -0.01 -12.04 12.50
CA LYS A 77 -1.43 -11.69 12.57
C LYS A 77 -1.98 -11.15 11.25
N TYR A 78 -1.29 -10.19 10.64
CA TYR A 78 -1.80 -9.41 9.52
C TYR A 78 -0.96 -9.55 8.24
N GLY A 79 -0.14 -10.60 8.15
CA GLY A 79 0.71 -10.86 6.97
C GLY A 79 -0.09 -11.00 5.68
N GLU A 80 -1.24 -11.69 5.72
CA GLU A 80 -2.14 -11.81 4.57
C GLU A 80 -2.78 -10.47 4.16
N LEU A 81 -2.82 -9.50 5.09
CA LEU A 81 -3.40 -8.20 4.84
C LEU A 81 -2.42 -7.23 4.16
N ASN A 82 -1.13 -7.57 4.09
CA ASN A 82 -0.03 -6.66 3.73
C ASN A 82 -0.05 -5.36 4.55
N TRP A 83 -0.66 -5.40 5.72
CA TRP A 83 -0.75 -4.26 6.62
C TRP A 83 0.41 -4.31 7.61
N SER A 84 1.10 -3.18 7.75
CA SER A 84 2.20 -3.01 8.70
C SER A 84 1.98 -1.68 9.43
N PRO A 85 1.67 -1.69 10.73
CA PRO A 85 1.54 -0.46 11.49
C PRO A 85 2.91 0.20 11.66
N ASP A 86 2.91 1.53 11.69
CA ASP A 86 4.08 2.27 12.14
C ASP A 86 4.14 2.29 13.67
N ALA A 87 5.32 2.53 14.24
CA ALA A 87 5.50 2.59 15.68
C ALA A 87 4.61 3.68 16.32
N ASP A 88 4.49 4.82 15.65
CA ASP A 88 3.67 5.95 16.09
C ASP A 88 2.17 5.61 16.12
N TYR A 89 1.71 4.76 15.19
CA TYR A 89 0.32 4.32 15.13
C TYR A 89 -0.09 3.54 16.39
N LEU A 90 0.78 2.63 16.84
CA LEU A 90 0.54 1.83 18.04
C LEU A 90 0.46 2.70 19.31
N LEU A 91 1.25 3.77 19.36
CA LEU A 91 1.25 4.74 20.46
C LEU A 91 0.01 5.64 20.43
N GLU A 92 -0.33 6.20 19.26
CA GLU A 92 -1.47 7.10 19.08
C GLU A 92 -2.79 6.40 19.44
N HIS A 93 -2.93 5.13 19.09
CA HIS A 93 -4.13 4.34 19.39
C HIS A 93 -4.07 3.62 20.74
N LYS A 94 -3.04 3.89 21.56
CA LYS A 94 -2.88 3.33 22.91
C LYS A 94 -2.97 1.80 22.94
N MET A 95 -2.50 1.14 21.88
CA MET A 95 -2.44 -0.33 21.79
C MET A 95 -1.31 -0.91 22.64
N VAL A 96 -0.44 -0.05 23.15
CA VAL A 96 0.81 -0.42 23.79
C VAL A 96 0.92 0.26 25.14
N GLN A 97 1.37 -0.49 26.14
CA GLN A 97 1.73 0.05 27.45
C GLN A 97 3.14 -0.42 27.83
N PHE A 98 3.86 0.45 28.53
CA PHE A 98 5.22 0.19 29.01
C PHE A 98 5.17 0.13 30.54
N TYR A 99 5.76 -0.89 31.16
CA TYR A 99 5.62 -1.12 32.61
C TYR A 99 6.96 -1.11 33.34
N GLU A 100 8.02 -1.63 32.72
CA GLU A 100 9.31 -1.85 33.39
C GLU A 100 10.46 -1.43 32.49
N TRP A 101 11.44 -0.76 33.11
CA TRP A 101 12.76 -0.57 32.54
C TRP A 101 13.81 -1.00 33.56
N GLU A 102 14.79 -1.78 33.10
CA GLU A 102 15.88 -2.30 33.92
C GLU A 102 17.22 -2.06 33.22
N ASP A 103 18.24 -1.70 34.01
CA ASP A 103 19.62 -1.64 33.52
C ASP A 103 20.22 -3.04 33.64
N LYS A 104 20.33 -3.74 32.51
CA LYS A 104 20.90 -5.09 32.45
C LYS A 104 22.32 -5.01 31.92
N LYS A 105 23.27 -5.53 32.70
CA LYS A 105 24.66 -5.69 32.25
C LYS A 105 24.75 -6.94 31.40
N PHE A 106 25.13 -6.78 30.14
CA PHE A 106 25.45 -7.87 29.23
C PHE A 106 26.96 -8.06 29.17
N ASP A 107 27.39 -9.27 28.80
CA ASP A 107 28.80 -9.58 28.59
C ASP A 107 29.39 -8.76 27.42
N GLU A 108 30.71 -8.56 27.42
CA GLU A 108 31.41 -7.82 26.38
C GLU A 108 31.18 -8.49 25.00
N PRO A 109 30.87 -7.72 23.94
CA PRO A 109 31.13 -6.27 23.80
C PRO A 109 29.92 -5.35 24.09
N MET A 110 28.77 -5.85 24.57
CA MET A 110 27.54 -5.06 24.62
C MET A 110 27.46 -4.08 25.80
N GLY A 111 28.10 -4.38 26.93
CA GLY A 111 28.14 -3.50 28.11
C GLY A 111 26.79 -3.39 28.83
N VAL A 112 26.54 -2.27 29.51
CA VAL A 112 25.25 -2.01 30.19
C VAL A 112 24.24 -1.51 29.15
N MET A 113 23.10 -2.19 29.04
CA MET A 113 22.00 -1.77 28.17
C MET A 113 20.72 -1.57 28.98
N LYS A 114 19.92 -0.61 28.55
CA LYS A 114 18.55 -0.40 29.01
C LYS A 114 17.67 -1.49 28.36
N VAL A 115 16.95 -2.21 29.19
CA VAL A 115 15.93 -3.18 28.77
C VAL A 115 14.58 -2.59 29.07
N VAL A 116 13.67 -2.55 28.09
CA VAL A 116 12.31 -2.06 28.26
C VAL A 116 11.33 -3.18 27.94
N LYS A 117 10.41 -3.45 28.85
CA LYS A 117 9.28 -4.37 28.62
C LYS A 117 8.03 -3.58 28.25
N MET A 118 7.30 -4.12 27.29
CA MET A 118 6.16 -3.50 26.65
C MET A 118 5.11 -4.58 26.41
N GLN A 119 3.83 -4.31 26.62
CA GLN A 119 2.77 -5.23 26.20
C GLN A 119 1.82 -4.55 25.24
N LEU A 120 1.47 -5.34 24.24
CA LEU A 120 0.59 -5.02 23.17
C LEU A 120 -0.78 -5.61 23.52
N ALA A 121 -1.75 -4.74 23.68
CA ALA A 121 -3.14 -5.10 23.90
C ALA A 121 -3.98 -4.55 22.73
N ILE A 122 -4.50 -5.45 21.89
CA ILE A 122 -5.39 -5.07 20.79
C ILE A 122 -6.80 -5.52 21.15
N THR A 123 -7.72 -4.57 21.18
CA THR A 123 -9.14 -4.81 21.44
C THR A 123 -9.91 -5.16 20.16
N ASP A 124 -11.12 -5.69 20.32
CA ASP A 124 -12.00 -6.00 19.19
C ASP A 124 -12.44 -4.76 18.38
N SER A 125 -12.53 -3.57 18.98
CA SER A 125 -12.79 -2.36 18.19
C SER A 125 -11.58 -1.95 17.35
N GLN A 126 -10.39 -2.04 17.92
CA GLN A 126 -9.13 -1.73 17.25
C GLN A 126 -8.85 -2.69 16.08
N ASP A 127 -9.08 -3.99 16.27
CA ASP A 127 -8.94 -5.00 15.21
C ASP A 127 -9.83 -4.68 14.00
N ARG A 128 -11.10 -4.32 14.24
CA ARG A 128 -12.01 -3.87 13.16
C ARG A 128 -11.49 -2.64 12.44
N ASP A 129 -10.93 -1.68 13.16
CA ASP A 129 -10.40 -0.46 12.55
C ASP A 129 -9.11 -0.71 11.77
N ILE A 130 -8.26 -1.62 12.24
CA ILE A 130 -7.10 -2.13 11.50
C ILE A 130 -7.56 -2.75 10.17
N HIS A 131 -8.59 -3.61 10.20
CA HIS A 131 -9.15 -4.21 8.98
C HIS A 131 -9.69 -3.15 8.00
N LYS A 132 -10.40 -2.13 8.48
CA LYS A 132 -10.87 -1.02 7.63
C LYS A 132 -9.71 -0.25 7.02
N GLN A 133 -8.67 0.05 7.81
CA GLN A 133 -7.49 0.76 7.31
C GLN A 133 -6.73 -0.06 6.26
N ALA A 134 -6.55 -1.36 6.49
CA ALA A 134 -5.95 -2.27 5.52
C ALA A 134 -6.76 -2.30 4.21
N GLN A 135 -8.10 -2.31 4.29
CA GLN A 135 -8.96 -2.20 3.10
C GLN A 135 -8.77 -0.88 2.36
N HIS A 136 -8.69 0.24 3.08
CA HIS A 136 -8.44 1.55 2.47
C HIS A 136 -7.06 1.67 1.82
N GLN A 137 -6.02 1.09 2.42
CA GLN A 137 -4.69 1.06 1.82
C GLN A 137 -4.70 0.29 0.50
N ARG A 138 -5.33 -0.89 0.46
CA ARG A 138 -5.48 -1.68 -0.77
C ARG A 138 -6.26 -0.94 -1.86
N MET A 139 -7.29 -0.18 -1.49
CA MET A 139 -8.00 0.66 -2.45
C MET A 139 -7.10 1.75 -3.04
N LYS A 140 -6.27 2.41 -2.21
CA LYS A 140 -5.31 3.42 -2.67
C LYS A 140 -4.28 2.84 -3.64
N GLU A 141 -3.75 1.65 -3.36
CA GLU A 141 -2.81 0.97 -4.25
C GLU A 141 -3.43 0.69 -5.62
N ARG A 142 -4.66 0.16 -5.65
CA ARG A 142 -5.40 -0.07 -6.90
C ARG A 142 -5.64 1.23 -7.67
N HIS A 143 -5.99 2.31 -6.98
CA HIS A 143 -6.18 3.61 -7.60
C HIS A 143 -4.88 4.17 -8.19
N LYS A 144 -3.75 3.99 -7.50
CA LYS A 144 -2.43 4.40 -8.02
C LYS A 144 -2.09 3.64 -9.30
N GLN A 145 -2.32 2.33 -9.34
CA GLN A 145 -2.09 1.53 -10.54
C GLN A 145 -3.01 1.93 -11.69
N ALA A 146 -4.31 2.11 -11.41
CA ALA A 146 -5.28 2.58 -12.41
C ALA A 146 -4.88 3.97 -12.97
N PHE A 147 -4.42 4.87 -12.11
CA PHE A 147 -3.94 6.19 -12.51
C PHE A 147 -2.71 6.11 -13.41
N LEU A 148 -1.74 5.25 -13.09
CA LEU A 148 -0.56 5.03 -13.95
C LEU A 148 -0.94 4.47 -15.33
N VAL A 149 -1.85 3.51 -15.38
CA VAL A 149 -2.37 2.93 -16.64
C VAL A 149 -3.07 4.01 -17.47
N LEU A 150 -3.91 4.83 -16.85
CA LEU A 150 -4.60 5.94 -17.50
C LEU A 150 -3.61 6.96 -18.08
N LEU A 151 -2.59 7.33 -17.31
CA LEU A 151 -1.57 8.28 -17.74
C LEU A 151 -0.76 7.74 -18.93
N GLY A 152 -0.45 6.44 -18.93
CA GLY A 152 0.15 5.75 -20.07
C GLY A 152 -0.73 5.79 -21.32
N ALA A 153 -2.03 5.54 -21.18
CA ALA A 153 -2.99 5.61 -22.29
C ALA A 153 -3.10 7.04 -22.86
N MET A 154 -3.18 8.06 -22.01
CA MET A 154 -3.19 9.47 -22.43
C MET A 154 -1.91 9.86 -23.17
N GLY A 155 -0.75 9.41 -22.69
CA GLY A 155 0.54 9.60 -23.37
C GLY A 155 0.55 8.98 -24.76
N LEU A 156 0.08 7.74 -24.89
CA LEU A 156 0.00 7.04 -26.18
C LEU A 156 -0.93 7.77 -27.18
N LEU A 157 -2.13 8.17 -26.74
CA LEU A 157 -3.05 8.95 -27.57
C LEU A 157 -2.46 10.29 -27.99
N SER A 158 -1.71 10.95 -27.11
CA SER A 158 -1.05 12.22 -27.41
C SER A 158 0.04 12.06 -28.47
N VAL A 159 0.82 10.97 -28.43
CA VAL A 159 1.82 10.64 -29.46
C VAL A 159 1.15 10.36 -30.80
N VAL A 160 0.07 9.57 -30.83
CA VAL A 160 -0.66 9.25 -32.07
C VAL A 160 -1.31 10.51 -32.65
N GLY A 161 -1.98 11.31 -31.81
CA GLY A 161 -2.60 12.57 -32.24
C GLY A 161 -1.58 13.59 -32.73
N GLY A 162 -0.45 13.71 -32.02
CA GLY A 162 0.68 14.53 -32.46
C GLY A 162 1.28 14.07 -33.78
N TYR A 163 1.44 12.76 -33.96
CA TYR A 163 1.93 12.16 -35.20
C TYR A 163 1.01 12.48 -36.39
N LEU A 164 -0.31 12.27 -36.25
CA LEU A 164 -1.28 12.54 -37.32
C LEU A 164 -1.26 14.02 -37.73
N ARG A 165 -1.22 14.93 -36.75
CA ARG A 165 -1.17 16.37 -37.02
C ARG A 165 0.13 16.81 -37.70
N LEU A 166 1.26 16.21 -37.33
CA LEU A 166 2.56 16.43 -37.97
C LEU A 166 2.59 15.89 -39.41
N GLU A 167 1.96 14.74 -39.66
CA GLU A 167 1.84 14.16 -41.00
C GLU A 167 1.04 15.07 -41.94
N GLU A 168 -0.10 15.59 -41.48
CA GLU A 168 -0.91 16.56 -42.22
C GLU A 168 -0.13 17.85 -42.53
N ALA A 169 0.61 18.37 -41.55
CA ALA A 169 1.38 19.60 -41.73
C ALA A 169 2.58 19.44 -42.69
N THR A 170 3.23 18.27 -42.68
CA THR A 170 4.47 18.04 -43.44
C THR A 170 4.26 17.41 -44.81
N LYS A 171 3.00 17.16 -45.22
CA LYS A 171 2.64 16.48 -46.48
C LYS A 171 3.43 15.17 -46.70
N GLY A 172 3.83 14.49 -45.62
CA GLY A 172 4.53 13.20 -45.67
C GLY A 172 6.05 13.23 -45.87
N TYR A 173 6.72 14.38 -45.95
CA TYR A 173 8.18 14.44 -46.21
C TYR A 173 9.04 13.83 -45.09
N TYR A 174 8.56 13.82 -43.83
CA TYR A 174 9.37 13.43 -42.66
C TYR A 174 8.96 12.12 -41.98
N THR A 175 8.27 11.23 -42.69
CA THR A 175 7.69 9.99 -42.14
C THR A 175 8.70 9.05 -41.46
N ARG A 176 9.97 9.02 -41.88
CA ARG A 176 10.99 8.16 -41.24
C ARG A 176 11.45 8.66 -39.86
N LEU A 177 11.77 9.96 -39.73
CA LEU A 177 12.22 10.53 -38.47
C LEU A 177 11.11 10.53 -37.41
N LEU A 178 9.88 10.82 -37.82
CA LEU A 178 8.71 10.80 -36.94
C LEU A 178 8.43 9.40 -36.37
N ARG A 179 8.63 8.33 -37.16
CA ARG A 179 8.48 6.95 -36.67
C ARG A 179 9.52 6.60 -35.63
N ILE A 180 10.77 7.02 -35.82
CA ILE A 180 11.84 6.76 -34.83
C ILE A 180 11.55 7.49 -33.52
N ALA A 181 11.11 8.75 -33.59
CA ALA A 181 10.71 9.53 -32.41
C ALA A 181 9.49 8.93 -31.69
N ALA A 182 8.49 8.47 -32.42
CA ALA A 182 7.33 7.81 -31.82
C ALA A 182 7.71 6.49 -31.12
N ILE A 183 8.57 5.68 -31.75
CA ILE A 183 9.08 4.43 -31.15
C ILE A 183 9.92 4.75 -29.90
N SER A 184 10.79 5.75 -29.95
CA SER A 184 11.63 6.09 -28.79
C SER A 184 10.79 6.55 -27.60
N ILE A 185 9.77 7.38 -27.82
CA ILE A 185 8.84 7.80 -26.76
C ILE A 185 8.08 6.59 -26.21
N LEU A 186 7.62 5.68 -27.07
CA LEU A 186 6.92 4.47 -26.63
C LEU A 186 7.81 3.55 -25.78
N VAL A 187 9.07 3.37 -26.18
CA VAL A 187 10.06 2.60 -25.40
C VAL A 187 10.31 3.25 -24.04
N VAL A 188 10.45 4.58 -23.98
CA VAL A 188 10.63 5.32 -22.71
C VAL A 188 9.41 5.18 -21.81
N LEU A 189 8.19 5.26 -22.36
CA LEU A 189 6.96 5.08 -21.60
C LEU A 189 6.85 3.65 -21.03
N VAL A 190 7.14 2.63 -21.83
CA VAL A 190 7.12 1.23 -21.38
C VAL A 190 8.19 0.98 -20.32
N ALA A 191 9.42 1.46 -20.54
CA ALA A 191 10.50 1.34 -19.57
C ALA A 191 10.16 2.07 -18.26
N GLY A 192 9.60 3.28 -18.34
CA GLY A 192 9.16 4.04 -17.18
C GLY A 192 8.05 3.32 -16.40
N LEU A 193 7.09 2.69 -17.10
CA LEU A 193 6.03 1.91 -16.49
C LEU A 193 6.57 0.66 -15.77
N CYS A 194 7.55 -0.03 -16.37
CA CYS A 194 8.19 -1.22 -15.78
C CYS A 194 9.07 -0.90 -14.56
N VAL A 195 9.60 0.32 -14.44
CA VAL A 195 10.38 0.74 -13.26
C VAL A 195 9.48 1.25 -12.14
N ALA A 196 8.33 1.85 -12.50
CA ALA A 196 7.42 2.45 -11.53
C ALA A 196 6.35 1.48 -10.97
N GLY A 197 6.07 0.38 -11.67
CA GLY A 197 5.17 -0.69 -11.24
C GLY A 197 5.95 -1.83 -10.60
#